data_AF-A0A502FGC1-F1
#
_entry.id   AF-A0A502FGC1-F1
#
_cell.length_a   1.000
_cell.length_b   1.000
_cell.length_c   1.000
_cell.angle_alpha   90.00
_cell.angle_beta   90.00
_cell.angle_gamma   90.00
#
_symmetry.space_group_name_H-M   'P 1'
#
loop_
_entity.id
_entity.type
_entity.pdbx_description
1 polymer ?
#
loop_
_entity_poly.entity_id
_entity_poly.type
_entity_poly.pdbx_seq_one_letter_code
_entity_poly.pdbx_strand_id
1 'polypeptide(L)'
;MVRETEAVRLRRLHEEVARIAETLARLTRDDAGPHAEQSFARSVEEPTMSYRAPPPDTRAFEIAPRDIRQAIRARRLRDQHFGGGLFEDPAWDMLLDLFAAELERAQVSVSSLCIAAAVAPTTALR
;
A
#
# COMPACT_ATOMS: atom_id res chain seq x y z
N MET A 1 -18.16 -60.27 5.28
CA MET A 1 -17.38 -59.60 4.22
C MET A 1 -17.33 -58.07 4.36
N VAL A 2 -18.46 -57.35 4.50
CA VAL A 2 -18.47 -55.86 4.51
C VAL A 2 -17.73 -55.20 5.69
N ARG A 3 -17.79 -55.78 6.90
CA ARG A 3 -17.11 -55.24 8.10
C ARG A 3 -15.58 -55.30 8.01
N GLU A 4 -15.05 -56.27 7.28
CA GLU A 4 -13.61 -56.49 7.14
C GLU A 4 -12.98 -55.47 6.18
N THR A 5 -13.69 -55.12 5.10
CA THR A 5 -13.29 -54.05 4.17
C THR A 5 -13.29 -52.66 4.82
N GLU A 6 -14.21 -52.40 5.76
CA GLU A 6 -14.29 -51.15 6.50
C GLU A 6 -13.14 -51.02 7.51
N ALA A 7 -12.83 -52.10 8.23
CA ALA A 7 -11.69 -52.16 9.15
C ALA A 7 -10.32 -51.99 8.43
N VAL A 8 -10.20 -52.49 7.20
CA VAL A 8 -9.02 -52.24 6.35
C VAL A 8 -8.94 -50.79 5.88
N ARG A 9 -10.07 -50.20 5.47
CA ARG A 9 -10.13 -48.79 5.05
C ARG A 9 -9.80 -47.83 6.20
N LEU A 10 -10.30 -48.09 7.41
CA LEU A 10 -10.00 -47.30 8.60
C LEU A 10 -8.53 -47.39 9.01
N ARG A 11 -7.93 -48.59 8.94
CA ARG A 11 -6.48 -48.74 9.18
C ARG A 11 -5.64 -47.94 8.20
N ARG A 12 -5.97 -48.03 6.90
CA ARG A 12 -5.30 -47.23 5.86
C ARG A 12 -5.45 -45.72 6.09
N LEU A 13 -6.63 -45.27 6.52
CA LEU A 13 -6.85 -43.86 6.84
C LEU A 13 -5.99 -43.42 8.03
N HIS A 14 -5.93 -44.21 9.10
CA HIS A 14 -5.07 -43.91 10.26
C HIS A 14 -3.59 -43.89 9.90
N GLU A 15 -3.13 -44.79 9.03
CA GLU A 15 -1.74 -44.81 8.55
C GLU A 15 -1.41 -43.55 7.73
N GLU A 16 -2.32 -43.10 6.87
CA GLU A 16 -2.13 -41.86 6.11
C GLU A 16 -2.15 -40.62 7.03
N VAL A 17 -3.05 -40.57 8.01
CA VAL A 17 -3.09 -39.49 9.00
C VAL A 17 -1.81 -39.44 9.82
N ALA A 18 -1.31 -40.59 10.29
CA ALA A 18 -0.04 -40.67 11.02
C ALA A 18 1.14 -40.19 10.16
N ARG A 19 1.18 -40.56 8.88
CA ARG A 19 2.23 -40.14 7.94
C ARG A 19 2.23 -38.62 7.70
N ILE A 20 1.04 -38.04 7.55
CA ILE A 20 0.88 -36.58 7.39
C ILE A 20 1.33 -35.87 8.68
N ALA A 21 0.87 -36.34 9.84
CA ALA A 21 1.24 -35.75 11.12
C ALA A 21 2.76 -35.77 11.35
N GLU A 22 3.42 -36.87 11.01
CA GLU A 22 4.88 -37.00 11.12
C GLU A 22 5.63 -36.10 10.13
N THR A 23 5.12 -35.97 8.90
CA THR A 23 5.71 -35.09 7.89
C THR A 23 5.60 -33.62 8.31
N LEU A 24 4.44 -33.22 8.84
CA LEU A 24 4.24 -31.89 9.41
C LEU A 24 5.17 -31.66 10.60
N ALA A 25 5.24 -32.59 11.55
CA ALA A 25 6.10 -32.48 12.73
C ALA A 25 7.61 -32.42 12.40
N ARG A 26 8.03 -32.96 11.26
CA ARG A 26 9.39 -32.82 10.74
C ARG A 26 9.62 -31.42 10.16
N LEU A 27 8.71 -30.95 9.31
CA LEU A 27 8.79 -29.61 8.71
C LEU A 27 8.79 -28.50 9.77
N THR A 28 7.95 -28.63 10.82
CA THR A 28 7.92 -27.64 11.91
C THR A 28 9.18 -27.70 12.78
N ARG A 29 9.83 -28.86 12.90
CA ARG A 29 11.10 -29.00 13.64
C ARG A 29 12.30 -28.47 12.88
N ASP A 30 12.33 -28.62 11.56
CA ASP A 30 13.40 -28.06 10.72
C ASP A 30 13.36 -26.52 10.68
N ASP A 31 12.18 -25.90 10.86
CA ASP A 31 12.03 -24.46 11.08
C ASP A 31 12.35 -24.00 12.52
N ALA A 32 12.48 -24.92 13.48
CA ALA A 32 12.72 -24.63 14.89
C ALA A 32 14.22 -24.47 15.24
N GLY A 33 15.02 -23.92 14.32
CA GLY A 33 16.34 -23.39 14.66
C GLY A 33 16.23 -22.24 15.69
N PRO A 34 17.33 -21.81 16.33
CA PRO A 34 17.34 -20.82 17.43
C PRO A 34 16.86 -19.39 17.06
N HIS A 35 16.17 -19.22 15.93
CA HIS A 35 15.54 -17.99 15.45
C HIS A 35 14.00 -18.09 15.34
N ALA A 36 13.39 -19.17 15.84
CA ALA A 36 11.97 -19.49 15.62
C ALA A 36 10.97 -18.58 16.36
N GLU A 37 11.36 -17.92 17.46
CA GLU A 37 10.45 -17.00 18.18
C GLU A 37 10.06 -15.76 17.35
N GLN A 38 10.82 -15.43 16.30
CA GLN A 38 10.48 -14.32 15.39
C GLN A 38 9.76 -14.75 14.11
N SER A 39 9.75 -16.05 13.76
CA SER A 39 9.29 -16.50 12.43
C SER A 39 7.81 -16.89 12.40
N PHE A 40 7.22 -17.34 13.51
CA PHE A 40 5.81 -17.75 13.49
C PHE A 40 4.81 -16.59 13.40
N ALA A 41 5.22 -15.37 13.76
CA ALA A 41 4.43 -14.15 13.52
C ALA A 41 4.58 -13.63 12.08
N ARG A 42 5.54 -14.16 11.31
CA ARG A 42 5.98 -13.56 10.03
C ARG A 42 5.47 -14.28 8.79
N SER A 43 4.95 -15.49 8.93
CA SER A 43 4.38 -16.27 7.81
C SER A 43 2.99 -15.79 7.38
N VAL A 44 2.40 -14.82 8.10
CA VAL A 44 1.17 -14.10 7.71
C VAL A 44 1.39 -12.57 7.72
N GLU A 45 2.63 -12.12 7.56
CA GLU A 45 2.87 -10.73 7.19
C GLU A 45 2.95 -10.67 5.66
N GLU A 46 1.93 -10.06 5.05
CA GLU A 46 2.05 -9.48 3.71
C GLU A 46 3.40 -8.74 3.65
N PRO A 47 4.23 -8.90 2.61
CA PRO A 47 5.46 -8.12 2.49
C PRO A 47 5.05 -6.67 2.36
N THR A 48 4.86 -5.99 3.49
CA THR A 48 4.78 -4.55 3.54
C THR A 48 6.16 -4.15 3.06
N MET A 49 6.22 -3.73 1.80
CA MET A 49 7.39 -3.13 1.22
C MET A 49 7.64 -1.90 2.09
N SER A 50 8.43 -2.07 3.15
CA SER A 50 8.64 -1.00 4.10
C SER A 50 9.44 0.02 3.32
N TYR A 51 8.78 1.13 3.01
CA TYR A 51 9.39 2.19 2.25
C TYR A 51 10.54 2.72 3.09
N ARG A 52 11.76 2.28 2.76
CA ARG A 52 12.97 2.83 3.33
C ARG A 52 13.37 4.01 2.48
N ALA A 53 12.92 5.20 2.89
CA ALA A 53 13.41 6.43 2.30
C ALA A 53 14.95 6.40 2.33
N PRO A 54 15.63 6.74 1.23
CA PRO A 54 17.05 7.07 1.28
C PRO A 54 17.29 8.12 2.37
N PRO A 55 18.46 8.12 3.03
CA PRO A 55 18.79 9.21 3.94
C PRO A 55 18.59 10.54 3.19
N PRO A 56 17.93 11.54 3.81
CA PRO A 56 17.60 12.77 3.12
C PRO A 56 18.88 13.36 2.53
N ASP A 57 18.90 13.63 1.23
CA ASP A 57 19.97 14.42 0.64
C ASP A 57 19.90 15.79 1.31
N THR A 58 20.93 16.12 2.10
CA THR A 58 20.99 17.37 2.86
C THR A 58 21.31 18.57 1.98
N ARG A 59 21.52 18.36 0.68
CA ARG A 59 21.44 19.44 -0.31
C ARG A 59 19.99 19.92 -0.38
N ALA A 60 19.70 20.99 0.35
CA ALA A 60 18.42 21.66 0.28
C ALA A 60 18.15 22.06 -1.18
N PHE A 61 17.26 21.33 -1.84
CA PHE A 61 16.66 21.80 -3.09
C PHE A 61 15.68 22.91 -2.71
N GLU A 62 16.03 24.15 -3.03
CA GLU A 62 15.09 25.26 -2.91
C GLU A 62 14.02 25.10 -3.99
N ILE A 63 12.81 24.74 -3.57
CA ILE A 63 11.65 24.68 -4.45
C ILE A 63 11.09 26.09 -4.59
N ALA A 64 11.07 26.63 -5.80
CA ALA A 64 10.47 27.93 -6.06
C ALA A 64 8.97 27.77 -6.37
N PRO A 65 8.12 28.78 -6.07
CA PRO A 65 6.69 28.74 -6.41
C PRO A 65 6.43 28.39 -7.88
N ARG A 66 7.27 28.92 -8.79
CA ARG A 66 7.17 28.66 -10.23
C ARG A 66 7.27 27.17 -10.58
N ASP A 67 8.05 26.40 -9.83
CA ASP A 67 8.28 24.98 -10.08
C ASP A 67 7.00 24.20 -9.76
N ILE A 68 6.32 24.58 -8.67
CA ILE A 68 5.02 24.03 -8.29
C ILE A 68 3.93 24.43 -9.28
N ARG A 69 3.88 25.70 -9.70
CA ARG A 69 2.93 26.18 -10.73
C ARG A 69 3.13 25.44 -12.05
N GLN A 70 4.39 25.13 -12.42
CA GLN A 70 4.70 24.33 -13.60
C GLN A 70 4.23 22.88 -13.45
N ALA A 71 4.40 22.27 -12.27
CA ALA A 71 3.89 20.93 -11.98
C ALA A 71 2.35 20.85 -12.11
N ILE A 72 1.61 21.82 -11.55
CA ILE A 72 0.15 21.92 -11.70
C ILE A 72 -0.24 22.02 -13.18
N ARG A 73 0.45 22.88 -13.95
CA ARG A 73 0.20 23.02 -15.39
C ARG A 73 0.45 21.73 -16.16
N ALA A 74 1.53 21.01 -15.85
CA ALA A 74 1.85 19.73 -16.46
C ALA A 74 0.76 18.68 -16.15
N ARG A 75 0.22 18.67 -14.92
CA ARG A 75 -0.91 17.79 -14.56
C ARG A 75 -2.13 18.07 -15.43
N ARG A 76 -2.55 19.33 -15.50
CA ARG A 76 -3.71 19.76 -16.34
C ARG A 76 -3.53 19.50 -17.83
N LEU A 77 -2.28 19.48 -18.31
CA LEU A 77 -2.00 19.15 -19.71
C LEU A 77 -2.26 17.66 -19.99
N ARG A 78 -2.02 16.77 -19.01
CA ARG A 78 -2.38 15.35 -19.16
C ARG A 78 -3.89 15.20 -19.37
N ASP A 79 -4.71 15.93 -18.62
CA ASP A 79 -6.17 15.86 -18.74
C ASP A 79 -6.69 16.39 -20.09
N GLN A 80 -5.90 17.19 -20.81
CA GLN A 80 -6.25 17.65 -22.17
C GLN A 80 -5.95 16.61 -23.25
N HIS A 81 -4.98 15.73 -23.01
CA HIS A 81 -4.52 14.73 -23.99
C HIS A 81 -5.08 13.34 -23.71
N PHE A 82 -5.36 13.03 -22.46
CA PHE A 82 -6.00 11.80 -22.00
C PHE A 82 -7.38 12.19 -21.48
N GLY A 83 -8.43 11.45 -21.85
CA GLY A 83 -9.80 11.79 -21.44
C GLY A 83 -9.92 12.02 -19.92
N GLY A 84 -10.85 12.90 -19.53
CA GLY A 84 -11.07 13.26 -18.11
C GLY A 84 -11.34 12.05 -17.21
N GLY A 85 -11.07 12.18 -15.91
CA GLY A 85 -11.23 11.10 -14.93
C GLY A 85 -10.03 10.18 -14.74
N LEU A 86 -9.04 10.19 -15.65
CA LEU A 86 -7.92 9.22 -15.57
C LEU A 86 -6.83 9.60 -14.57
N PHE A 87 -6.62 10.90 -14.34
CA PHE A 87 -5.52 11.42 -13.50
C PHE A 87 -6.00 12.36 -12.38
N GLU A 88 -7.28 12.28 -12.04
CA GLU A 88 -7.90 13.12 -11.01
C GLU A 88 -7.40 12.69 -9.63
N ASP A 89 -6.68 13.58 -8.96
CA ASP A 89 -6.32 13.47 -7.55
C ASP A 89 -6.51 14.83 -6.89
N PRO A 90 -7.74 15.15 -6.47
CA PRO A 90 -8.06 16.45 -5.93
C PRO A 90 -7.27 16.80 -4.67
N ALA A 91 -7.00 15.81 -3.81
CA ALA A 91 -6.23 16.04 -2.59
C ALA A 91 -4.82 16.50 -2.94
N TRP A 92 -4.19 15.84 -3.91
CA TRP A 92 -2.88 16.23 -4.39
C TRP A 92 -2.89 17.61 -5.07
N ASP A 93 -3.90 17.91 -5.88
CA ASP A 93 -4.00 19.21 -6.53
C ASP A 93 -4.22 20.35 -5.51
N MET A 94 -4.95 20.10 -4.40
CA MET A 94 -5.05 21.03 -3.27
C MET A 94 -3.72 21.23 -2.55
N LEU A 95 -2.98 20.16 -2.28
CA LEU A 95 -1.67 20.24 -1.63
C LEU A 95 -0.69 21.07 -2.46
N LEU A 96 -0.69 20.91 -3.78
CA LEU A 96 0.16 21.71 -4.66
C LEU A 96 -0.24 23.19 -4.68
N ASP A 97 -1.54 23.52 -4.73
CA ASP A 97 -1.98 24.92 -4.72
C ASP A 97 -1.69 25.61 -3.39
N LEU A 98 -1.90 24.91 -2.26
CA LEU A 98 -1.54 25.40 -0.92
C LEU A 98 -0.04 25.59 -0.77
N PHE A 99 0.77 24.63 -1.26
CA PHE A 99 2.23 24.74 -1.16
C PHE A 99 2.78 25.89 -2.01
N ALA A 100 2.23 26.10 -3.22
CA ALA A 100 2.58 27.28 -4.02
C ALA A 100 2.23 28.58 -3.29
N ALA A 101 1.05 28.66 -2.69
CA ALA A 101 0.62 29.83 -1.94
C ALA A 101 1.46 30.07 -0.68
N GLU A 102 1.86 29.01 0.04
CA GLU A 102 2.75 29.10 1.20
C GLU A 102 4.11 29.72 0.82
N LEU A 103 4.71 29.24 -0.29
CA LEU A 103 5.96 29.80 -0.81
C LEU A 103 5.79 31.26 -1.29
N GLU A 104 4.61 31.61 -1.80
CA GLU A 104 4.23 32.98 -2.20
C GLU A 104 3.83 33.86 -1.00
N ARG A 105 3.73 33.30 0.22
CA ARG A 105 3.15 33.94 1.42
C ARG A 105 1.74 34.50 1.17
N ALA A 106 0.97 33.82 0.34
CA ALA A 106 -0.41 34.15 0.00
C ALA A 106 -1.40 33.31 0.82
N GLN A 107 -2.59 33.86 1.05
CA GLN A 107 -3.72 33.12 1.63
C GLN A 107 -4.62 32.60 0.50
N VAL A 108 -5.15 31.39 0.66
CA VAL A 108 -6.08 30.77 -0.29
C VAL A 108 -7.42 30.55 0.41
N SER A 109 -8.51 30.99 -0.21
CA SER A 109 -9.84 30.70 0.30
C SER A 109 -10.25 29.26 -0.03
N VAL A 110 -11.07 28.63 0.81
CA VAL A 110 -11.58 27.27 0.57
C VAL A 110 -12.28 27.16 -0.80
N SER A 111 -13.01 28.20 -1.20
CA SER A 111 -13.67 28.25 -2.52
C SER A 111 -12.65 28.23 -3.67
N SER A 112 -11.61 29.06 -3.58
CA SER A 112 -10.52 29.09 -4.58
C SER A 112 -9.79 27.76 -4.65
N LEU A 113 -9.54 27.13 -3.51
CA LEU A 113 -8.87 25.83 -3.42
C LEU A 113 -9.69 24.73 -4.12
N CYS A 114 -11.01 24.69 -3.89
CA CYS A 114 -11.89 23.73 -4.54
C CYS A 114 -11.93 23.90 -6.07
N ILE A 115 -11.91 25.16 -6.55
CA ILE A 115 -11.83 25.46 -7.98
C ILE A 115 -10.49 24.97 -8.55
N ALA A 116 -9.38 25.23 -7.86
CA ALA A 116 -8.05 24.83 -8.32
C ALA A 116 -7.92 23.30 -8.48
N ALA A 117 -8.55 22.54 -7.56
CA ALA A 117 -8.59 21.08 -7.52
C ALA A 117 -9.77 20.46 -8.28
N ALA A 118 -10.56 21.25 -9.01
CA ALA A 118 -11.70 20.80 -9.81
C ALA A 118 -12.75 19.97 -9.04
N VAL A 119 -13.01 20.28 -7.77
CA VAL A 119 -14.01 19.58 -6.94
C VAL A 119 -15.12 20.47 -6.42
N ALA A 120 -16.23 19.83 -6.03
CA ALA A 120 -17.31 20.50 -5.33
C ALA A 120 -16.84 21.00 -3.94
N PRO A 121 -17.41 22.11 -3.42
CA PRO A 121 -17.04 22.65 -2.11
C PRO A 121 -17.22 21.65 -0.95
N THR A 122 -18.18 20.74 -1.06
CA THR A 122 -18.45 19.72 -0.05
C THR A 122 -17.33 18.70 0.10
N THR A 123 -16.47 18.53 -0.92
CA THR A 123 -15.30 17.64 -0.86
C THR A 123 -14.25 18.14 0.13
N ALA A 124 -14.11 19.46 0.31
CA ALA A 124 -13.14 20.04 1.24
C ALA A 124 -13.58 20.04 2.71
N LEU A 125 -14.86 19.71 2.98
CA LEU A 125 -15.46 19.80 4.32
C LEU A 125 -15.59 18.44 5.03
N ARG A 126 -15.11 17.36 4.42
CA ARG A 126 -15.18 15.99 4.95
C ARG A 126 -13.81 15.54 5.42
#